data_AF-A0A1G5G1W6-F1
#
_entry.id   AF-A0A1G5G1W6-F1
#
_cell.length_a   1.000
_cell.length_b   1.000
_cell.length_c   1.000
_cell.angle_alpha   90.00
_cell.angle_beta   90.00
_cell.angle_gamma   90.00
#
_symmetry.space_group_name_H-M   'P 1'
#
loop_
_entity.id
_entity.type
_entity.pdbx_description
1 polymer ?
#
loop_
_entity_poly.entity_id
_entity_poly.type
_entity_poly.pdbx_seq_one_letter_code
_entity_poly.pdbx_strand_id
1 'polypeptide(L)'
;MNRPIRILCFIAALLIACGSAYATPYTFEMGGESSIDVTKTTQGLSMWTDIYQSVSSQAFLLDVGDSFTFKFARMGTDESWINEDDLKPMEVTAYLDFDMPDITQDISGESTGFSGKFEFNQGWQVIWDDPVYVGFGDGGRFAIELSDATFSSSMWTGPHGPCWSEGDADIFATVTLEAAPSPTTAPVPEPATAVLLGLGVGLLGVTRLKRKKASEN
;
A
#
# COMPACT_ATOMS: atom_id res chain seq x y z
N MET A 1 -13.81 -21.22 -56.05
CA MET A 1 -13.39 -19.96 -55.38
C MET A 1 -13.88 -19.93 -53.93
N ASN A 2 -12.94 -20.10 -52.98
CA ASN A 2 -12.82 -19.37 -51.71
C ASN A 2 -13.88 -19.54 -50.59
N ARG A 3 -14.37 -20.76 -50.32
CA ARG A 3 -15.16 -21.04 -49.08
C ARG A 3 -14.36 -21.20 -47.78
N PRO A 4 -13.15 -21.80 -47.73
CA PRO A 4 -12.43 -21.97 -46.46
C PRO A 4 -11.84 -20.65 -45.93
N ILE A 5 -11.54 -19.70 -46.82
CA ILE A 5 -10.95 -18.39 -46.47
C ILE A 5 -11.94 -17.51 -45.68
N ARG A 6 -13.26 -17.61 -45.93
CA ARG A 6 -14.27 -16.79 -45.25
C ARG A 6 -14.55 -17.22 -43.81
N ILE A 7 -14.39 -18.51 -43.49
CA ILE A 7 -14.59 -19.05 -42.14
C ILE A 7 -13.41 -18.67 -41.24
N LEU A 8 -12.19 -18.67 -41.79
CA LEU A 8 -10.97 -18.27 -41.07
C LEU A 8 -11.00 -16.78 -40.68
N CYS A 9 -11.49 -15.90 -41.56
CA CYS A 9 -11.63 -14.47 -41.25
C CYS A 9 -12.64 -14.17 -40.13
N PHE A 10 -13.68 -15.00 -39.95
CA PHE A 10 -14.69 -14.78 -38.91
C PHE A 10 -14.21 -15.17 -37.50
N ILE A 11 -13.35 -16.20 -37.40
CA ILE A 11 -12.75 -16.62 -36.11
C ILE A 11 -11.66 -15.63 -35.68
N ALA A 12 -10.86 -15.12 -36.62
CA ALA A 12 -9.84 -14.11 -36.33
C ALA A 12 -10.44 -12.78 -35.82
N ALA A 13 -11.65 -12.41 -36.25
CA ALA A 13 -12.34 -11.22 -35.75
C ALA A 13 -12.89 -11.36 -34.32
N LEU A 14 -13.17 -12.60 -33.86
CA LEU A 14 -13.72 -12.83 -32.52
C LEU A 14 -12.64 -12.78 -31.41
N LEU A 15 -11.38 -13.09 -31.75
CA LEU A 15 -10.26 -13.08 -30.80
C LEU A 15 -9.74 -11.67 -30.46
N ILE A 16 -10.10 -10.65 -31.23
CA ILE A 16 -9.66 -9.25 -31.01
C ILE A 16 -10.51 -8.55 -29.94
N ALA A 17 -11.62 -9.15 -29.48
CA ALA A 17 -12.51 -8.56 -28.48
C ALA A 17 -12.13 -8.88 -27.02
N CYS A 18 -11.06 -9.65 -26.77
CA CYS A 18 -10.49 -9.79 -25.43
C CYS A 18 -9.70 -8.53 -25.07
N GLY A 19 -10.42 -7.46 -24.75
CA GLY A 19 -9.82 -6.24 -24.21
C GLY A 19 -9.13 -6.57 -22.89
N SER A 20 -7.88 -6.11 -22.74
CA SER A 20 -7.18 -6.14 -21.45
C SER A 20 -8.02 -5.34 -20.45
N ALA A 21 -8.47 -5.98 -19.38
CA ALA A 21 -8.98 -5.26 -18.22
C ALA A 21 -7.76 -4.63 -17.53
N TYR A 22 -7.53 -3.34 -17.76
CA TYR A 22 -6.59 -2.59 -16.94
C TYR A 22 -7.26 -2.33 -15.59
N ALA A 23 -6.58 -2.65 -14.50
CA ALA A 23 -7.00 -2.18 -13.19
C ALA A 23 -6.98 -0.65 -13.23
N THR A 24 -8.02 -0.02 -12.68
CA THR A 24 -8.00 1.42 -12.46
C THR A 24 -7.11 1.71 -11.26
N PRO A 25 -6.19 2.69 -11.33
CA PRO A 25 -5.42 3.11 -10.16
C PRO A 25 -6.35 3.46 -9.00
N TYR A 26 -5.92 3.17 -7.78
CA TYR A 26 -6.62 3.55 -6.56
C TYR A 26 -6.00 4.81 -5.97
N THR A 27 -6.84 5.75 -5.55
CA THR A 27 -6.41 6.98 -4.89
C THR A 27 -6.22 6.75 -3.40
N PHE A 28 -5.07 7.14 -2.89
CA PHE A 28 -4.81 7.27 -1.47
C PHE A 28 -4.72 8.73 -1.08
N GLU A 29 -5.34 9.10 0.04
CA GLU A 29 -5.26 10.43 0.65
C GLU A 29 -4.96 10.24 2.13
N MET A 30 -3.88 10.88 2.61
CA MET A 30 -3.49 10.83 4.02
C MET A 30 -4.35 11.80 4.83
N GLY A 31 -4.83 11.34 5.98
CA GLY A 31 -5.59 12.12 6.94
C GLY A 31 -4.70 12.98 7.85
N GLY A 32 -5.36 13.85 8.62
CA GLY A 32 -4.73 14.85 9.47
C GLY A 32 -4.29 14.35 10.85
N GLU A 33 -4.67 13.13 11.24
CA GLU A 33 -4.51 12.63 12.62
C GLU A 33 -3.35 11.64 12.79
N SER A 34 -2.50 11.50 11.77
CA SER A 34 -1.29 10.67 11.84
C SER A 34 -0.37 11.09 13.00
N SER A 35 0.18 10.13 13.74
CA SER A 35 1.03 10.39 14.91
C SER A 35 1.99 9.23 15.21
N ILE A 36 2.95 9.46 16.10
CA ILE A 36 3.75 8.38 16.72
C ILE A 36 3.66 8.54 18.23
N ASP A 37 3.22 7.49 18.93
CA ASP A 37 3.21 7.42 20.38
C ASP A 37 4.55 6.88 20.89
N VAL A 38 5.28 7.77 21.57
CA VAL A 38 6.55 7.51 22.23
C VAL A 38 6.43 7.54 23.75
N THR A 39 5.21 7.61 24.31
CA THR A 39 5.01 7.77 25.77
C THR A 39 5.60 6.62 26.59
N LYS A 40 5.62 5.41 26.02
CA LYS A 40 6.21 4.23 26.66
C LYS A 40 7.75 4.29 26.73
N THR A 41 8.40 5.09 25.89
CA THR A 41 9.86 5.21 25.85
C THR A 41 10.44 5.92 27.09
N THR A 42 9.62 6.67 27.84
CA THR A 42 10.02 7.43 29.04
C THR A 42 10.56 6.60 30.21
N GLN A 43 10.46 5.26 30.16
CA GLN A 43 11.04 4.35 31.17
C GLN A 43 12.39 3.75 30.75
N GLY A 44 12.85 4.05 29.55
CA GLY A 44 14.20 3.82 29.05
C GLY A 44 14.60 5.08 28.29
N LEU A 45 15.08 4.93 27.06
CA LEU A 45 15.49 6.07 26.24
C LEU A 45 14.29 6.97 25.89
N SER A 46 14.22 8.15 26.48
CA SER A 46 13.16 9.13 26.21
C SER A 46 13.23 9.65 24.78
N MET A 47 12.29 9.22 23.95
CA MET A 47 12.18 9.62 22.54
C MET A 47 11.20 10.79 22.36
N TRP A 48 11.43 11.60 21.34
CA TRP A 48 10.49 12.58 20.82
C TRP A 48 10.21 12.29 19.33
N THR A 49 9.10 12.84 18.84
CA THR A 49 8.68 12.69 17.44
C THR A 49 8.02 13.98 16.94
N ASP A 50 8.20 14.27 15.65
CA ASP A 50 7.55 15.37 14.94
C ASP A 50 7.04 14.86 13.59
N ILE A 51 5.73 14.97 13.35
CA ILE A 51 5.11 14.54 12.09
C ILE A 51 5.32 15.62 11.05
N TYR A 52 5.79 15.23 9.86
CA TYR A 52 5.97 16.19 8.78
C TYR A 52 4.62 16.79 8.37
N GLN A 53 4.52 18.12 8.35
CA GLN A 53 3.30 18.83 7.92
C GLN A 53 2.83 18.46 6.51
N SER A 54 3.73 17.94 5.67
CA SER A 54 3.39 17.46 4.33
C SER A 54 2.52 16.21 4.35
N VAL A 55 2.50 15.42 5.44
CA VAL A 55 1.78 14.13 5.53
C VAL A 55 0.30 14.32 5.23
N SER A 56 -0.40 15.22 5.93
CA SER A 56 -1.85 15.46 5.77
C SER A 56 -2.25 16.09 4.42
N SER A 57 -1.28 16.32 3.52
CA SER A 57 -1.51 16.83 2.17
C SER A 57 -1.08 15.84 1.09
N GLN A 58 -0.59 14.66 1.48
CA GLN A 58 -0.22 13.62 0.53
C GLN A 58 -1.48 13.01 -0.09
N ALA A 59 -1.53 13.05 -1.41
CA ALA A 59 -2.50 12.34 -2.22
C ALA A 59 -1.75 11.72 -3.40
N PHE A 60 -1.99 10.44 -3.65
CA PHE A 60 -1.28 9.70 -4.70
C PHE A 60 -2.17 8.59 -5.29
N LEU A 61 -1.82 8.15 -6.51
CA LEU A 61 -2.51 7.10 -7.25
C LEU A 61 -1.57 5.91 -7.37
N LEU A 62 -2.06 4.71 -7.06
CA LEU A 62 -1.31 3.47 -7.23
C LEU A 62 -2.07 2.50 -8.14
N ASP A 63 -1.38 1.94 -9.13
CA ASP A 63 -1.82 0.71 -9.76
C ASP A 63 -1.49 -0.49 -8.86
N VAL A 64 -2.12 -1.64 -9.11
CA VAL A 64 -1.83 -2.87 -8.36
C VAL A 64 -0.37 -3.29 -8.62
N GLY A 65 0.40 -3.40 -7.55
CA GLY A 65 1.83 -3.68 -7.56
C GLY A 65 2.72 -2.43 -7.44
N ASP A 66 2.15 -1.23 -7.55
CA ASP A 66 2.89 0.01 -7.36
C ASP A 66 3.01 0.37 -5.88
N SER A 67 4.02 1.20 -5.59
CA SER A 67 4.30 1.72 -4.26
C SER A 67 4.59 3.21 -4.29
N PHE A 68 4.25 3.92 -3.21
CA PHE A 68 4.62 5.32 -2.99
C PHE A 68 5.28 5.50 -1.63
N THR A 69 6.42 6.20 -1.62
CA THR A 69 7.20 6.48 -0.40
C THR A 69 7.24 7.98 -0.13
N PHE A 70 6.97 8.37 1.11
CA PHE A 70 7.01 9.77 1.54
C PHE A 70 7.65 9.92 2.93
N LYS A 71 8.09 11.13 3.26
CA LYS A 71 8.58 11.47 4.60
C LYS A 71 7.40 11.54 5.57
N PHE A 72 7.39 10.66 6.56
CA PHE A 72 6.32 10.54 7.53
C PHE A 72 6.60 11.38 8.78
N ALA A 73 7.70 11.08 9.46
CA ALA A 73 8.05 11.73 10.72
C ALA A 73 9.55 11.95 10.82
N ARG A 74 9.94 12.74 11.83
CA ARG A 74 11.30 12.86 12.33
C ARG A 74 11.31 12.44 13.78
N MET A 75 12.26 11.59 14.15
CA MET A 75 12.40 11.09 15.51
C MET A 75 13.78 11.40 16.06
N GLY A 76 13.86 11.57 17.38
CA GLY A 76 15.11 11.74 18.10
C GLY A 76 14.92 11.44 19.58
N THR A 77 15.92 11.78 20.38
CA THR A 77 15.87 11.65 21.85
C THR A 77 16.16 12.98 22.52
N ASP A 78 15.55 13.21 23.69
CA ASP A 78 15.86 14.34 24.57
C ASP A 78 17.08 14.07 25.47
N GLU A 79 17.63 12.85 25.41
CA GLU A 79 18.68 12.43 26.32
C GLU A 79 20.07 12.86 25.87
N SER A 80 20.87 13.30 26.85
CA SER A 80 22.26 13.70 26.62
C SER A 80 23.28 12.57 26.70
N TRP A 81 22.84 11.40 27.14
CA TRP A 81 23.71 10.30 27.47
C TRP A 81 22.92 8.99 27.52
N ILE A 82 23.49 7.88 27.05
CA ILE A 82 22.88 6.54 27.08
C ILE A 82 23.19 5.81 28.39
N ASN A 83 22.25 5.77 29.32
CA ASN A 83 22.38 5.07 30.60
C ASN A 83 22.04 3.57 30.47
N GLU A 84 22.12 2.84 31.59
CA GLU A 84 21.88 1.39 31.61
C GLU A 84 20.42 1.04 31.26
N ASP A 85 19.47 1.88 31.65
CA ASP A 85 18.04 1.76 31.33
C ASP A 85 17.73 1.98 29.85
N ASP A 86 18.53 2.79 29.15
CA ASP A 86 18.34 3.10 27.73
C ASP A 86 18.68 1.94 26.80
N LEU A 87 19.44 0.95 27.31
CA LEU A 87 19.81 -0.24 26.56
C LEU A 87 18.66 -1.27 26.46
N LYS A 88 17.55 -1.01 27.17
CA LYS A 88 16.37 -1.87 27.13
C LYS A 88 15.44 -1.42 25.99
N PRO A 89 14.98 -2.35 25.13
CA PRO A 89 13.95 -2.02 24.14
C PRO A 89 12.67 -1.51 24.78
N MET A 90 12.14 -0.43 24.22
CA MET A 90 10.88 0.20 24.61
C MET A 90 9.95 0.31 23.42
N GLU A 91 8.67 0.06 23.66
CA GLU A 91 7.66 0.06 22.60
C GLU A 91 7.42 1.47 22.04
N VAL A 92 7.28 1.55 20.72
CA VAL A 92 6.78 2.72 19.98
C VAL A 92 5.63 2.29 19.09
N THR A 93 4.66 3.16 18.86
CA THR A 93 3.51 2.87 17.98
C THR A 93 3.26 4.03 17.04
N ALA A 94 3.36 3.79 15.73
CA ALA A 94 2.96 4.75 14.72
C ALA A 94 1.48 4.56 14.38
N TYR A 95 0.74 5.65 14.23
CA TYR A 95 -0.64 5.67 13.74
C TYR A 95 -0.67 6.40 12.41
N LEU A 96 -1.01 5.70 11.34
CA LEU A 96 -1.16 6.25 10.01
C LEU A 96 -2.64 6.41 9.70
N ASP A 97 -3.02 7.66 9.51
CA ASP A 97 -4.39 8.07 9.24
C ASP A 97 -4.58 8.29 7.75
N PHE A 98 -5.59 7.67 7.15
CA PHE A 98 -5.95 7.82 5.75
C PHE A 98 -7.38 8.36 5.67
N ASP A 99 -7.59 9.42 4.89
CA ASP A 99 -8.92 9.90 4.51
C ASP A 99 -9.50 9.06 3.35
N MET A 100 -8.61 8.48 2.53
CA MET A 100 -8.97 7.57 1.43
C MET A 100 -7.97 6.41 1.35
N PRO A 101 -8.38 5.15 1.61
CA PRO A 101 -9.65 4.79 2.27
C PRO A 101 -9.71 5.37 3.70
N ASP A 102 -10.90 5.70 4.21
CA ASP A 102 -11.10 6.22 5.58
C ASP A 102 -10.78 5.14 6.64
N ILE A 103 -9.50 5.07 7.03
CA ILE A 103 -8.92 4.04 7.89
C ILE A 103 -7.73 4.65 8.67
N THR A 104 -7.64 4.32 9.95
CA THR A 104 -6.41 4.52 10.75
C THR A 104 -5.77 3.17 11.05
N GLN A 105 -4.48 3.03 10.78
CA GLN A 105 -3.71 1.80 11.03
C GLN A 105 -2.58 2.07 12.02
N ASP A 106 -2.44 1.20 13.03
CA ASP A 106 -1.31 1.16 13.94
C ASP A 106 -0.19 0.25 13.42
N ILE A 107 1.06 0.67 13.64
CA ILE A 107 2.29 -0.07 13.32
C ILE A 107 3.16 -0.06 14.58
N SER A 108 3.39 -1.22 15.16
CA SER A 108 4.25 -1.39 16.33
C SER A 108 5.73 -1.34 15.95
N GLY A 109 6.57 -0.97 16.90
CA GLY A 109 8.02 -1.05 16.79
C GLY A 109 8.68 -0.95 18.16
N GLU A 110 10.01 -0.98 18.17
CA GLU A 110 10.82 -0.83 19.38
C GLU A 110 11.91 0.24 19.17
N SER A 111 12.07 1.12 20.16
CA SER A 111 13.23 2.00 20.28
C SER A 111 14.26 1.39 21.24
N THR A 112 15.54 1.58 20.97
CA THR A 112 16.61 1.13 21.88
C THR A 112 17.83 2.04 21.74
N GLY A 113 18.40 2.44 22.87
CA GLY A 113 19.69 3.11 22.94
C GLY A 113 20.86 2.13 22.79
N PHE A 114 22.00 2.60 22.30
CA PHE A 114 23.22 1.81 22.31
C PHE A 114 24.44 2.67 22.69
N SER A 115 25.41 2.02 23.34
CA SER A 115 26.68 2.64 23.71
C SER A 115 27.84 1.70 23.37
N GLY A 116 28.85 2.27 22.72
CA GLY A 116 30.09 1.62 22.35
C GLY A 116 31.10 1.56 23.49
N LYS A 117 32.24 0.92 23.25
CA LYS A 117 33.30 0.75 24.26
C LYS A 117 33.83 2.11 24.72
N PHE A 118 33.87 2.32 26.05
CA PHE A 118 34.19 3.61 26.67
C PHE A 118 33.33 4.77 26.15
N GLU A 119 32.12 4.45 25.69
CA GLU A 119 31.11 5.46 25.43
C GLU A 119 31.45 6.42 24.27
N PHE A 120 32.45 6.04 23.46
CA PHE A 120 32.96 6.83 22.34
C PHE A 120 32.04 6.87 21.12
N ASN A 121 31.02 6.02 21.12
CA ASN A 121 29.94 6.05 20.14
C ASN A 121 28.66 5.73 20.90
N GLN A 122 27.67 6.60 20.80
CA GLN A 122 26.37 6.41 21.40
C GLN A 122 25.31 6.78 20.38
N GLY A 123 24.13 6.25 20.57
CA GLY A 123 23.05 6.50 19.65
C GLY A 123 21.81 5.74 20.03
N TRP A 124 20.91 5.70 19.07
CA TRP A 124 19.63 5.05 19.21
C TRP A 124 19.21 4.46 17.87
N GLN A 125 18.33 3.48 17.95
CA GLN A 125 17.67 2.91 16.79
C GLN A 125 16.18 2.74 17.08
N VAL A 126 15.38 2.79 16.02
CA VAL A 126 13.98 2.38 16.01
C VAL A 126 13.82 1.35 14.92
N ILE A 127 13.24 0.19 15.28
CA ILE A 127 12.94 -0.90 14.37
C ILE A 127 11.43 -1.12 14.38
N TRP A 128 10.80 -1.19 13.21
CA TRP A 128 9.36 -1.37 13.07
C TRP A 128 8.97 -2.84 12.77
N ASP A 129 7.80 -3.26 13.26
CA ASP A 129 7.23 -4.59 13.02
C ASP A 129 6.35 -4.57 11.76
N ASP A 130 6.96 -4.34 10.60
CA ASP A 130 6.29 -4.22 9.31
C ASP A 130 6.75 -5.29 8.29
N PRO A 131 6.11 -5.43 7.10
CA PRO A 131 4.92 -4.73 6.60
C PRO A 131 3.64 -5.06 7.38
N VAL A 132 2.77 -4.05 7.55
CA VAL A 132 1.38 -4.23 8.02
C VAL A 132 0.43 -4.25 6.83
N TYR A 133 -0.44 -5.26 6.77
CA TYR A 133 -1.40 -5.42 5.67
C TYR A 133 -2.80 -4.97 6.06
N VAL A 134 -3.35 -4.05 5.28
CA VAL A 134 -4.65 -3.43 5.53
C VAL A 134 -5.63 -3.84 4.42
N GLY A 135 -6.76 -4.42 4.82
CA GLY A 135 -7.87 -4.71 3.91
C GLY A 135 -8.85 -3.54 3.84
N PHE A 136 -9.36 -3.23 2.66
CA PHE A 136 -10.33 -2.14 2.48
C PHE A 136 -11.29 -2.44 1.32
N GLY A 137 -12.51 -1.90 1.39
CA GLY A 137 -13.55 -2.12 0.36
C GLY A 137 -13.84 -3.60 0.06
N ASP A 138 -14.33 -3.87 -1.15
CA ASP A 138 -14.65 -5.23 -1.62
C ASP A 138 -13.40 -5.95 -2.15
N GLY A 139 -12.51 -6.33 -1.23
CA GLY A 139 -11.32 -7.13 -1.53
C GLY A 139 -10.06 -6.33 -1.88
N GLY A 140 -10.06 -5.02 -1.63
CA GLY A 140 -8.86 -4.19 -1.70
C GLY A 140 -7.89 -4.54 -0.57
N ARG A 141 -6.60 -4.47 -0.86
CA ARG A 141 -5.52 -4.68 0.11
C ARG A 141 -4.32 -3.84 -0.23
N PHE A 142 -3.73 -3.20 0.78
CA PHE A 142 -2.44 -2.54 0.68
C PHE A 142 -1.54 -2.94 1.85
N ALA A 143 -0.23 -2.77 1.66
CA ALA A 143 0.78 -2.95 2.68
C ALA A 143 1.36 -1.57 3.06
N ILE A 144 1.71 -1.41 4.33
CA ILE A 144 2.42 -0.25 4.84
C ILE A 144 3.72 -0.70 5.50
N GLU A 145 4.81 -0.04 5.14
CA GLU A 145 6.15 -0.24 5.70
C GLU A 145 6.68 1.11 6.19
N LEU A 146 7.36 1.11 7.35
CA LEU A 146 8.06 2.26 7.89
C LEU A 146 9.57 1.99 7.84
N SER A 147 10.35 2.96 7.41
CA SER A 147 11.81 2.80 7.44
C SER A 147 12.31 2.76 8.88
N ASP A 148 13.10 1.75 9.22
CA ASP A 148 13.95 1.78 10.40
C ASP A 148 14.80 3.06 10.43
N ALA A 149 15.05 3.56 11.64
CA ALA A 149 15.91 4.70 11.87
C ALA A 149 17.06 4.35 12.79
N THR A 150 18.21 4.93 12.53
CA THR A 150 19.36 4.83 13.43
C THR A 150 20.11 6.14 13.39
N PHE A 151 20.41 6.65 14.58
CA PHE A 151 21.32 7.76 14.75
C PHE A 151 22.51 7.31 15.60
N SER A 152 23.71 7.72 15.22
CA SER A 152 24.93 7.48 15.98
C SER A 152 25.76 8.74 16.02
N SER A 153 26.26 9.09 17.19
CA SER A 153 27.14 10.22 17.39
C SER A 153 28.55 9.77 17.80
N SER A 154 29.52 10.65 17.55
CA SER A 154 30.92 10.40 17.85
C SER A 154 31.31 10.80 19.27
N MET A 155 32.54 10.49 19.64
CA MET A 155 33.21 10.85 20.89
C MET A 155 32.78 12.24 21.42
N TRP A 156 32.29 12.29 22.66
CA TRP A 156 31.85 13.51 23.37
C TRP A 156 30.56 14.15 22.86
N THR A 157 29.83 13.48 21.99
CA THR A 157 28.50 13.90 21.54
C THR A 157 27.47 12.90 22.07
N GLY A 158 26.39 13.38 22.67
CA GLY A 158 25.33 12.51 23.18
C GLY A 158 24.46 11.92 22.06
N PRO A 159 23.48 11.07 22.38
CA PRO A 159 22.56 10.51 21.40
C PRO A 159 21.59 11.56 20.83
N HIS A 160 21.39 12.72 21.47
CA HIS A 160 20.67 13.88 20.89
C HIS A 160 21.49 14.70 19.89
N GLY A 161 22.70 14.28 19.53
CA GLY A 161 23.56 15.03 18.61
C GLY A 161 24.31 16.20 19.27
N PRO A 162 25.11 16.96 18.50
CA PRO A 162 25.85 18.10 19.01
C PRO A 162 24.97 19.35 19.18
N CYS A 163 25.43 20.39 19.87
CA CYS A 163 24.62 21.61 20.09
C CYS A 163 24.25 22.41 18.83
N TRP A 164 24.73 21.99 17.65
CA TRP A 164 24.42 22.58 16.34
C TRP A 164 23.65 21.64 15.40
N SER A 165 23.25 20.46 15.86
CA SER A 165 22.41 19.52 15.11
C SER A 165 21.62 18.64 16.06
N GLU A 166 20.32 18.53 15.84
CA GLU A 166 19.51 17.51 16.50
C GLU A 166 20.00 16.12 16.04
N GLY A 167 20.11 15.20 16.99
CA GLY A 167 20.47 13.80 16.77
C GLY A 167 19.25 13.01 16.35
N ASP A 168 18.69 13.44 15.22
CA ASP A 168 17.44 12.96 14.68
C ASP A 168 17.64 12.11 13.42
N ALA A 169 16.59 11.39 13.06
CA ALA A 169 16.50 10.67 11.79
C ALA A 169 15.09 10.75 11.22
N ASP A 170 15.02 10.74 9.89
CA ASP A 170 13.76 10.68 9.15
C ASP A 170 13.19 9.26 9.13
N ILE A 171 11.88 9.17 9.33
CA ILE A 171 11.06 7.98 9.09
C ILE A 171 10.31 8.19 7.77
N PHE A 172 10.46 7.23 6.87
CA PHE A 172 9.73 7.16 5.61
C PHE A 172 8.63 6.13 5.72
N ALA A 173 7.43 6.46 5.22
CA ALA A 173 6.35 5.49 5.05
C ALA A 173 6.27 5.09 3.57
N THR A 174 6.15 3.79 3.32
CA THR A 174 5.92 3.23 1.99
C THR A 174 4.58 2.51 1.97
N VAL A 175 3.72 2.91 1.04
CA VAL A 175 2.39 2.32 0.83
C VAL A 175 2.42 1.57 -0.49
N THR A 176 2.08 0.28 -0.47
CA THR A 176 2.08 -0.61 -1.65
C THR A 176 0.69 -1.18 -1.87
N LEU A 177 0.09 -0.97 -3.05
CA LEU A 177 -1.22 -1.51 -3.38
C LEU A 177 -1.09 -2.95 -3.87
N GLU A 178 -1.53 -3.93 -3.09
CA GLU A 178 -1.46 -5.35 -3.46
C GLU A 178 -2.68 -5.83 -4.25
N ALA A 179 -3.84 -5.27 -3.95
CA ALA A 179 -5.10 -5.58 -4.62
C ALA A 179 -5.99 -4.35 -4.64
N ALA A 180 -6.48 -3.98 -5.82
CA ALA A 180 -7.50 -2.96 -5.94
C ALA A 180 -8.86 -3.54 -5.48
N PRO A 181 -9.72 -2.74 -4.82
CA PRO A 181 -11.06 -3.18 -4.50
C PRO A 181 -11.81 -3.52 -5.79
N SER A 182 -12.59 -4.60 -5.78
CA SER A 182 -13.43 -4.92 -6.92
C SER A 182 -14.34 -3.72 -7.18
N PRO A 183 -14.46 -3.21 -8.42
CA PRO A 183 -15.50 -2.25 -8.72
C PRO A 183 -16.80 -2.91 -8.28
N THR A 184 -17.56 -2.24 -7.42
CA THR A 184 -18.93 -2.66 -7.12
C THR A 184 -19.57 -2.81 -8.48
N THR A 185 -19.87 -4.04 -8.88
CA THR A 185 -20.40 -4.32 -10.21
C THR A 185 -21.71 -3.57 -10.32
N ALA A 186 -21.67 -2.32 -10.81
CA ALA A 186 -22.80 -1.71 -11.44
C ALA A 186 -23.28 -2.75 -12.43
N PRO A 187 -24.57 -3.13 -12.42
CA PRO A 187 -25.08 -4.22 -13.22
C PRO A 187 -24.59 -4.02 -14.65
N VAL A 188 -23.57 -4.79 -15.02
CA VAL A 188 -22.96 -4.69 -16.34
C VAL A 188 -24.11 -5.04 -17.27
N PRO A 189 -24.57 -4.11 -18.15
CA PRO A 189 -25.64 -4.42 -19.08
C PRO A 189 -25.23 -5.70 -19.77
N GLU A 190 -26.01 -6.78 -19.58
CA GLU A 190 -25.63 -8.10 -20.06
C GLU A 190 -25.09 -7.94 -21.48
N PRO A 191 -23.83 -8.33 -21.72
CA PRO A 191 -23.17 -7.93 -22.93
C PRO A 191 -24.04 -8.43 -24.07
N ALA A 192 -24.32 -7.58 -25.06
CA ALA A 192 -25.26 -7.88 -26.15
C ALA A 192 -24.92 -9.20 -26.87
N THR A 193 -23.75 -9.78 -26.63
CA THR A 193 -23.36 -11.17 -26.85
C THR A 193 -24.33 -12.21 -26.30
N ALA A 194 -24.95 -12.06 -25.13
CA ALA A 194 -25.97 -13.00 -24.64
C ALA A 194 -27.22 -12.96 -25.53
N VAL A 195 -27.64 -11.76 -25.92
CA VAL A 195 -28.74 -11.54 -26.88
C VAL A 195 -28.37 -12.05 -28.28
N LEU A 196 -27.14 -11.79 -28.75
CA LEU A 196 -26.62 -12.26 -30.04
C LEU A 196 -26.44 -13.78 -30.09
N LEU A 197 -25.98 -14.39 -29.00
CA LEU A 197 -25.87 -15.85 -28.85
C LEU A 197 -27.27 -16.46 -28.84
N GLY A 198 -28.21 -15.87 -28.09
CA GLY A 198 -29.61 -16.25 -28.09
C GLY A 198 -30.22 -16.16 -29.49
N LEU A 199 -29.99 -15.06 -30.22
CA LEU A 199 -30.45 -14.87 -31.60
C LEU A 199 -29.77 -15.85 -32.57
N GLY A 200 -28.47 -16.10 -32.43
CA GLY A 200 -27.71 -17.03 -33.27
C GLY A 200 -28.19 -18.48 -33.12
N VAL A 201 -28.37 -18.94 -31.87
CA VAL A 201 -28.92 -20.26 -31.57
C VAL A 201 -30.38 -20.36 -32.04
N GLY A 202 -31.18 -19.30 -31.83
CA GLY A 202 -32.55 -19.20 -32.33
C GLY A 202 -32.63 -19.33 -33.85
N LEU A 203 -31.81 -18.61 -34.60
CA LEU A 203 -31.75 -18.66 -36.06
C LEU A 203 -31.30 -20.04 -36.58
N LEU A 204 -30.34 -20.70 -35.92
CA LEU A 204 -29.94 -22.07 -36.22
C LEU A 204 -31.08 -23.08 -35.97
N GLY A 205 -31.89 -22.87 -34.93
CA GLY A 205 -33.09 -23.67 -34.67
C GLY A 205 -34.15 -23.53 -35.78
N VAL A 206 -34.47 -22.29 -36.18
CA VAL A 206 -35.47 -22.02 -37.22
C VAL A 206 -35.08 -22.58 -38.59
N THR A 207 -33.80 -22.51 -38.96
CA THR A 207 -33.31 -23.04 -40.24
C THR A 207 -33.38 -24.58 -40.31
N ARG A 208 -33.23 -25.29 -39.18
CA ARG A 208 -33.42 -26.75 -39.11
C ARG A 208 -34.89 -27.17 -39.32
N LEU A 209 -35.83 -26.42 -38.74
CA LEU A 209 -37.27 -26.73 -38.87
C LEU A 209 -37.77 -26.56 -40.31
N LYS A 210 -37.29 -25.54 -41.04
CA LYS A 210 -37.67 -25.34 -42.46
C LYS A 210 -37.21 -26.47 -43.38
N ARG A 211 -36.09 -27.14 -43.07
CA ARG A 211 -35.59 -28.26 -43.89
C ARG A 211 -36.42 -29.54 -43.74
N LYS A 212 -36.99 -29.80 -42.56
CA LYS A 212 -37.87 -30.97 -42.36
C LYS A 212 -39.16 -30.89 -43.17
N LYS A 213 -39.78 -29.69 -43.24
CA LYS A 213 -40.99 -29.48 -44.05
C LYS A 213 -40.79 -29.56 -45.56
N ALA A 214 -39.55 -29.40 -46.05
CA ALA A 214 -39.25 -29.46 -47.47
C ALA A 214 -38.97 -30.87 -47.99
N SER A 215 -38.85 -31.88 -47.13
CA SER A 215 -38.64 -33.29 -47.55
C SER A 215 -39.90 -34.16 -47.40
N GLU A 216 -41.06 -33.56 -47.11
CA GLU A 216 -42.36 -34.25 -47.07
C GLU A 216 -43.23 -33.96 -48.32
N ASN A 217 -42.68 -33.28 -49.33
CA ASN A 217 -43.24 -33.16 -50.68
C ASN A 217 -42.30 -33.83 -51.69
#